data_AF-J9G7V6-F1
#
_entry.id   AF-J9G7V6-F1
#
_cell.length_a   1.000
_cell.length_b   1.000
_cell.length_c   1.000
_cell.angle_alpha   90.00
_cell.angle_beta   90.00
_cell.angle_gamma   90.00
#
_symmetry.space_group_name_H-M   'P 1'
#
loop_
_entity.id
_entity.type
_entity.pdbx_description
1 polymer ?
#
loop_
_entity_poly.entity_id
_entity_poly.type
_entity_poly.pdbx_seq_one_letter_code
_entity_poly.pdbx_strand_id
1 'polypeptide(L)'
;MNHHEREVIGVDDRVSPARAIPLGIQHMMSMFGSTVLVPVLTGLDPNVAIMCSGIGTICYLLVTGNKIPSYLGSSFAFISPILAVGATRGLDAAMSGVIVAGAVFLAVAGIIKLVGTGWLDRLLPPVLVASVMVVIGVGLSATAANMAFMGTDASGAAAFNPQGTLVAAVTLLAAVIFSGRGGIVGTVPVLLAIVVGYAVAVAFGMVDFAP
;
A
#
# COMPACT_ATOMS: atom_id res chain seq x y z
N MET A 1 -20.50 26.94 -18.09
CA MET A 1 -20.24 25.51 -17.85
C MET A 1 -18.97 25.44 -17.01
N ASN A 2 -19.11 25.44 -15.69
CA ASN A 2 -17.97 25.56 -14.77
C ASN A 2 -17.31 24.18 -14.62
N HIS A 3 -16.38 23.87 -15.51
CA HIS A 3 -15.43 22.80 -15.26
C HIS A 3 -14.48 23.28 -14.16
N HIS A 4 -14.67 22.78 -12.94
CA HIS A 4 -13.63 22.77 -11.93
C HIS A 4 -12.47 21.90 -12.45
N GLU A 5 -11.62 22.47 -13.32
CA GLU A 5 -10.37 21.82 -13.71
C GLU A 5 -9.57 21.57 -12.43
N ARG A 6 -9.24 20.30 -12.18
CA ARG A 6 -8.33 19.95 -11.09
C ARG A 6 -7.00 20.62 -11.40
N GLU A 7 -6.58 21.54 -10.55
CA GLU A 7 -5.23 22.09 -10.57
C GLU A 7 -4.24 20.93 -10.51
N VAL A 8 -3.49 20.72 -11.59
CA VAL A 8 -2.49 19.66 -11.70
C VAL A 8 -1.20 20.19 -11.09
N ILE A 9 -0.79 19.62 -9.96
CA ILE A 9 0.49 19.93 -9.32
C ILE A 9 1.57 19.10 -10.03
N GLY A 10 2.50 19.77 -10.69
CA GLY A 10 3.66 19.18 -11.35
C GLY A 10 4.72 18.68 -10.36
N VAL A 11 5.68 17.90 -10.86
CA VAL A 11 6.76 17.31 -10.04
C VAL A 11 7.68 18.38 -9.45
N ASP A 12 7.97 19.42 -10.24
CA ASP A 12 8.86 20.53 -9.84
C ASP A 12 8.12 21.65 -9.08
N ASP A 13 6.79 21.55 -8.92
CA ASP A 13 5.99 22.58 -8.30
C ASP A 13 6.21 22.63 -6.78
N ARG A 14 6.51 23.83 -6.28
CA ARG A 14 6.69 24.06 -4.84
C ARG A 14 5.35 24.35 -4.18
N VAL A 15 4.80 23.34 -3.54
CA VAL A 15 3.57 23.45 -2.76
C VAL A 15 3.88 24.06 -1.38
N SER A 16 3.03 24.96 -0.90
CA SER A 16 3.17 25.51 0.46
C SER A 16 3.05 24.40 1.52
N PRO A 17 3.76 24.48 2.67
CA PRO A 17 3.71 23.45 3.71
C PRO A 17 2.28 23.13 4.19
N ALA A 18 1.41 24.15 4.24
CA ALA A 18 0.01 24.00 4.63
C ALA A 18 -0.80 23.08 3.68
N ARG A 19 -0.42 23.01 2.40
CA ARG A 19 -1.04 22.12 1.41
C ARG A 19 -0.24 20.82 1.24
N ALA A 20 1.08 20.85 1.41
CA ALA A 20 1.94 19.67 1.28
C ALA A 20 1.73 18.65 2.40
N ILE A 21 1.54 19.08 3.66
CA ILE A 21 1.38 18.17 4.80
C ILE A 21 0.13 17.27 4.65
N PRO A 22 -1.09 17.80 4.39
CA PRO A 22 -2.27 16.96 4.20
C PRO A 22 -2.14 15.99 3.01
N LEU A 23 -1.51 16.43 1.92
CA LEU A 23 -1.26 15.58 0.75
C LEU A 23 -0.28 14.45 1.06
N GLY A 24 0.78 14.73 1.81
CA GLY A 24 1.75 13.73 2.27
C GLY A 24 1.10 12.70 3.20
N ILE A 25 0.29 13.15 4.16
CA ILE A 25 -0.48 12.27 5.05
C ILE A 25 -1.43 11.37 4.24
N GLN A 26 -2.12 11.94 3.26
CA GLN A 26 -2.98 11.14 2.39
C GLN A 26 -2.19 10.09 1.63
N HIS A 27 -1.04 10.44 1.06
CA HIS A 27 -0.20 9.50 0.33
C HIS A 27 0.26 8.36 1.26
N MET A 28 0.73 8.70 2.46
CA MET A 28 1.08 7.72 3.50
C MET A 28 -0.11 6.82 3.83
N MET A 29 -1.29 7.37 4.14
CA MET A 29 -2.47 6.58 4.50
C MET A 29 -2.96 5.69 3.35
N SER A 30 -2.81 6.15 2.10
CA SER A 30 -3.12 5.33 0.93
C SER A 30 -2.19 4.13 0.77
N MET A 31 -0.92 4.27 1.14
CA MET A 31 0.09 3.20 1.05
C MET A 31 0.18 2.37 2.34
N PHE A 32 -0.41 2.85 3.44
CA PHE A 32 -0.35 2.20 4.75
C PHE A 32 -0.92 0.78 4.71
N GLY A 33 -2.09 0.60 4.09
CA GLY A 33 -2.76 -0.70 4.01
C GLY A 33 -1.87 -1.79 3.40
N SER A 34 -1.21 -1.52 2.26
CA SER A 34 -0.31 -2.49 1.64
C SER A 34 0.99 -2.68 2.42
N THR A 35 1.53 -1.58 2.98
CA THR A 35 2.81 -1.59 3.69
C THR A 35 2.74 -2.37 5.00
N VAL A 36 1.61 -2.29 5.71
CA VAL A 36 1.35 -3.02 6.97
C VAL A 36 0.85 -4.44 6.74
N LEU A 37 0.10 -4.68 5.66
CA LEU A 37 -0.48 -6.01 5.43
C LEU A 37 0.59 -7.10 5.25
N VAL A 38 1.63 -6.84 4.46
CA VAL A 38 2.71 -7.83 4.22
C VAL A 38 3.42 -8.25 5.52
N PRO A 39 3.93 -7.34 6.37
CA PRO A 39 4.61 -7.73 7.60
C PRO A 39 3.66 -8.44 8.56
N VAL A 40 2.41 -8.00 8.69
CA VAL A 40 1.40 -8.70 9.51
C VAL A 40 1.19 -10.14 9.04
N LEU A 41 1.04 -10.36 7.73
CA LEU A 41 0.82 -11.70 7.18
C LEU A 41 2.06 -12.60 7.29
N THR A 42 3.25 -12.03 7.26
CA THR A 42 4.52 -12.78 7.28
C THR A 42 5.13 -12.91 8.67
N GLY A 43 4.53 -12.28 9.70
CA GLY A 43 5.03 -12.29 11.07
C GLY A 43 6.20 -11.33 11.33
N LEU A 44 6.41 -10.34 10.45
CA LEU A 44 7.38 -9.26 10.64
C LEU A 44 6.75 -8.09 11.40
N ASP A 45 7.60 -7.25 12.01
CA ASP A 45 7.15 -6.03 12.70
C ASP A 45 6.69 -4.97 11.67
N PRO A 46 5.41 -4.53 11.71
CA PRO A 46 4.91 -3.52 10.79
C PRO A 46 5.56 -2.15 10.97
N ASN A 47 5.99 -1.79 12.18
CA ASN A 47 6.65 -0.51 12.45
C ASN A 47 8.01 -0.45 11.74
N VAL A 48 8.75 -1.56 11.75
CA VAL A 48 10.02 -1.68 11.03
C VAL A 48 9.79 -1.57 9.53
N ALA A 49 8.74 -2.22 9.00
CA ALA A 49 8.39 -2.13 7.58
C ALA A 49 8.03 -0.69 7.16
N ILE A 50 7.24 0.03 7.96
CA ILE A 50 6.91 1.45 7.73
C ILE A 50 8.17 2.31 7.77
N MET A 51 9.05 2.10 8.76
CA MET A 51 10.29 2.84 8.89
C MET A 51 11.21 2.63 7.67
N CYS A 52 11.42 1.38 7.27
CA CYS A 52 12.24 1.03 6.11
C CYS A 52 11.62 1.52 4.80
N SER A 53 10.30 1.49 4.66
CA SER A 53 9.55 2.06 3.52
C SER A 53 9.78 3.58 3.40
N GLY A 54 9.72 4.31 4.52
CA GLY A 54 9.99 5.74 4.57
C GLY A 54 11.45 6.07 4.21
N ILE A 55 12.41 5.37 4.84
CA ILE A 55 13.85 5.54 4.54
C ILE A 55 14.12 5.20 3.08
N GLY A 56 13.61 4.07 2.58
CA GLY A 56 13.77 3.65 1.20
C GLY A 56 13.23 4.68 0.22
N THR A 57 12.04 5.23 0.49
CA THR A 57 11.42 6.27 -0.34
C THR A 57 12.28 7.54 -0.38
N ILE A 58 12.82 7.99 0.76
CA ILE A 58 13.75 9.13 0.82
C ILE A 58 15.00 8.82 -0.02
N CYS A 59 15.61 7.65 0.15
CA CYS A 59 16.77 7.23 -0.65
C CYS A 59 16.45 7.21 -2.15
N TYR A 60 15.28 6.69 -2.54
CA TYR A 60 14.84 6.64 -3.93
C TYR A 60 14.69 8.03 -4.55
N LEU A 61 14.05 8.95 -3.84
CA LEU A 61 13.86 10.34 -4.30
C LEU A 61 15.21 11.05 -4.43
N LEU A 62 16.14 10.83 -3.50
CA LEU A 62 17.50 11.37 -3.58
C LEU A 62 18.29 10.81 -4.77
N VAL A 63 18.25 9.50 -5.00
CA VAL A 63 18.97 8.83 -6.11
C VAL A 63 18.41 9.26 -7.47
N THR A 64 17.09 9.46 -7.57
CA THR A 64 16.42 9.89 -8.81
C THR A 64 16.44 11.42 -9.00
N GLY A 65 16.98 12.17 -8.04
CA GLY A 65 17.05 13.63 -8.09
C GLY A 65 15.67 14.30 -8.09
N ASN A 66 14.71 13.73 -7.36
CA ASN A 66 13.31 14.19 -7.27
C ASN A 66 12.56 14.26 -8.61
N LYS A 67 13.05 13.60 -9.66
CA LYS A 67 12.40 13.62 -10.99
C LYS A 67 11.29 12.60 -11.14
N ILE A 68 11.27 11.57 -10.29
CA ILE A 68 10.30 10.48 -10.36
C ILE A 68 9.56 10.41 -9.02
N PRO A 69 8.29 10.85 -8.95
CA PRO A 69 7.51 10.76 -7.73
C PRO A 69 7.06 9.30 -7.52
N SER A 70 7.76 8.57 -6.65
CA SER A 70 7.40 7.20 -6.30
C SER A 70 7.58 6.94 -4.81
N TYR A 71 6.69 6.12 -4.25
CA TYR A 71 6.72 5.65 -2.86
C TYR A 71 6.97 4.15 -2.83
N LEU A 72 7.87 3.71 -1.98
CA LEU A 72 8.26 2.31 -1.84
C LEU A 72 7.45 1.65 -0.73
N GLY A 73 6.44 0.86 -1.09
CA GLY A 73 5.66 0.03 -0.15
C GLY A 73 6.14 -1.43 -0.10
N SER A 74 5.52 -2.21 0.80
CA SER A 74 5.78 -3.66 0.89
C SER A 74 5.27 -4.39 -0.37
N SER A 75 6.10 -5.25 -0.94
CA SER A 75 5.75 -5.99 -2.16
C SER A 75 5.03 -7.30 -1.86
N PHE A 76 3.79 -7.42 -2.34
CA PHE A 76 2.95 -8.59 -2.16
C PHE A 76 3.49 -9.87 -2.82
N ALA A 77 4.37 -9.72 -3.82
CA ALA A 77 5.03 -10.85 -4.48
C ALA A 77 5.89 -11.69 -3.52
N PHE A 78 6.31 -11.12 -2.39
CA PHE A 78 7.14 -11.79 -1.40
C PHE A 78 6.35 -12.51 -0.30
N ILE A 79 5.01 -12.36 -0.21
CA ILE A 79 4.21 -13.03 0.83
C ILE A 79 4.37 -14.56 0.74
N SER A 80 4.05 -15.15 -0.41
CA SER A 80 4.07 -16.61 -0.55
C SER A 80 5.48 -17.21 -0.36
N PRO A 81 6.55 -16.64 -0.94
CA PRO A 81 7.91 -17.12 -0.69
C PRO A 81 8.35 -17.00 0.78
N ILE A 82 8.04 -15.88 1.45
CA ILE A 82 8.41 -15.68 2.87
C ILE A 82 7.70 -16.71 3.74
N LEU A 83 6.40 -16.95 3.51
CA LEU A 83 5.65 -17.96 4.26
C LEU A 83 6.18 -19.38 4.03
N ALA A 84 6.47 -19.74 2.77
CA ALA A 84 6.97 -21.07 2.42
C ALA A 84 8.35 -21.36 3.02
N VAL A 85 9.28 -20.40 2.93
CA VAL A 85 10.62 -20.53 3.52
C VAL A 85 10.56 -20.40 5.04
N GLY A 86 9.73 -19.48 5.56
CA GLY A 86 9.54 -19.27 7.00
C GLY A 86 9.07 -20.52 7.72
N ALA A 87 8.12 -21.26 7.11
CA ALA A 87 7.61 -22.51 7.68
C ALA A 87 8.64 -23.65 7.72
N THR A 88 9.67 -23.62 6.87
CA THR A 88 10.63 -24.73 6.72
C THR A 88 12.01 -24.44 7.31
N ARG A 89 12.46 -23.18 7.25
CA ARG A 89 13.82 -22.74 7.62
C ARG A 89 13.85 -21.55 8.57
N GLY A 90 12.69 -21.05 8.99
CA GLY A 90 12.57 -19.88 9.85
C GLY A 90 12.59 -18.55 9.10
N LEU A 91 12.13 -17.51 9.78
CA LEU A 91 11.95 -16.17 9.20
C LEU A 91 13.30 -15.50 8.84
N ASP A 92 14.35 -15.78 9.61
CA ASP A 92 15.70 -15.26 9.35
C ASP A 92 16.24 -15.71 7.99
N ALA A 93 16.00 -16.98 7.64
CA ALA A 93 16.36 -17.53 6.33
C ALA A 93 15.58 -16.83 5.21
N ALA A 94 14.29 -16.57 5.40
CA ALA A 94 13.48 -15.83 4.43
C ALA A 94 14.00 -14.39 4.25
N MET A 95 14.37 -13.71 5.33
CA MET A 95 14.91 -12.35 5.29
C MET A 95 16.26 -12.26 4.57
N SER A 96 17.13 -13.25 4.76
CA SER A 96 18.38 -13.33 3.98
C SER A 96 18.11 -13.43 2.46
N GLY A 97 17.05 -14.14 2.06
CA GLY A 97 16.60 -14.22 0.67
C GLY A 97 16.11 -12.86 0.13
N VAL A 98 15.43 -12.05 0.95
CA VAL A 98 15.00 -10.70 0.57
C VAL A 98 16.21 -9.80 0.30
N ILE A 99 17.27 -9.89 1.12
CA ILE A 99 18.52 -9.15 0.89
C ILE A 99 19.14 -9.54 -0.46
N VAL A 100 19.21 -10.84 -0.76
CA VAL A 100 19.71 -11.34 -2.05
C VAL A 100 18.85 -10.86 -3.22
N ALA A 101 17.52 -10.84 -3.08
CA ALA A 101 16.63 -10.29 -4.10
C ALA A 101 16.92 -8.79 -4.36
N GLY A 102 17.19 -8.02 -3.31
CA GLY A 102 17.64 -6.63 -3.44
C GLY A 102 18.96 -6.51 -4.20
N ALA A 103 19.93 -7.39 -3.94
CA ALA A 103 21.18 -7.44 -4.69
C ALA A 103 20.96 -7.79 -6.17
N VAL A 104 20.02 -8.69 -6.49
CA VAL A 104 19.63 -9.00 -7.87
C VAL A 104 19.03 -7.76 -8.53
N PHE A 105 18.19 -6.98 -7.86
CA PHE A 105 17.67 -5.72 -8.42
C PHE A 105 18.78 -4.71 -8.71
N LEU A 106 19.79 -4.59 -7.84
CA LEU A 106 20.95 -3.74 -8.09
C LEU A 106 21.77 -4.23 -9.29
N ALA A 107 21.98 -5.54 -9.41
CA ALA A 107 22.68 -6.13 -10.56
C ALA A 107 21.94 -5.86 -11.87
N VAL A 108 20.62 -6.08 -11.90
CA VAL A 108 19.77 -5.81 -13.07
C VAL A 108 19.78 -4.31 -13.41
N ALA A 109 19.70 -3.43 -12.41
CA ALA A 109 19.83 -1.98 -12.61
C ALA A 109 21.18 -1.61 -13.25
N GLY A 110 22.27 -2.27 -12.84
CA GLY A 110 23.59 -2.14 -13.45
C GLY A 110 23.62 -2.57 -14.93
N ILE A 111 22.96 -3.70 -15.25
CA ILE A 111 22.84 -4.18 -16.64
C ILE A 111 22.05 -3.18 -17.49
N ILE A 112 20.94 -2.65 -16.97
CA ILE A 112 20.12 -1.64 -17.66
C ILE A 112 20.94 -0.38 -17.94
N LYS A 113 21.79 0.04 -16.99
CA LYS A 113 22.70 1.19 -17.19
C LYS A 113 23.71 0.98 -18.32
N LEU A 114 24.14 -0.26 -18.57
CA LEU A 114 25.14 -0.60 -19.58
C LEU A 114 24.55 -0.89 -20.97
N VAL A 115 23.46 -1.65 -21.01
CA VAL A 115 22.86 -2.19 -22.25
C VAL A 115 21.65 -1.39 -22.72
N GLY A 116 21.06 -0.56 -21.85
CA GLY A 116 19.81 0.14 -22.09
C GLY A 116 18.56 -0.72 -21.78
N THR A 117 17.38 -0.20 -22.10
CA THR A 117 16.07 -0.78 -21.74
C THR A 117 15.42 -1.64 -22.82
N GLY A 118 15.91 -1.63 -24.06
CA GLY A 118 15.20 -2.24 -25.19
C GLY A 118 15.01 -3.77 -25.10
N TRP A 119 15.86 -4.48 -24.34
CA TRP A 119 15.66 -5.90 -24.07
C TRP A 119 14.54 -6.14 -23.04
N LEU A 120 14.37 -5.21 -22.10
CA LEU A 120 13.36 -5.28 -21.06
C LEU A 120 11.96 -5.10 -21.66
N ASP A 121 11.81 -4.20 -22.63
CA ASP A 121 10.53 -3.99 -23.32
C ASP A 121 10.07 -5.22 -24.12
N ARG A 122 11.02 -6.04 -24.60
CA ARG A 122 10.72 -7.32 -25.26
C ARG A 122 10.42 -8.43 -24.26
N LEU A 123 11.14 -8.46 -23.14
CA LEU A 123 10.96 -9.49 -22.11
C LEU A 123 9.68 -9.26 -21.29
N LEU A 124 9.38 -8.00 -20.99
CA LEU A 124 8.26 -7.55 -20.18
C LEU A 124 7.35 -6.62 -21.02
N PRO A 125 6.69 -7.14 -22.06
CA PRO A 125 5.78 -6.33 -22.85
C PRO A 125 4.65 -5.79 -21.94
N PRO A 126 4.04 -4.63 -22.28
CA PRO A 126 3.04 -3.99 -21.43
C PRO A 126 1.88 -4.91 -21.02
N VAL A 127 1.47 -5.82 -21.91
CA VAL A 127 0.41 -6.80 -21.64
C VAL A 127 0.80 -7.76 -20.51
N LEU A 128 2.07 -8.20 -20.46
CA LEU A 128 2.57 -9.07 -19.39
C LEU A 128 2.59 -8.32 -18.05
N VAL A 129 3.13 -7.10 -18.05
CA VAL A 129 3.20 -6.27 -16.84
C VAL A 129 1.80 -6.03 -16.29
N ALA A 130 0.85 -5.62 -17.14
CA ALA A 130 -0.53 -5.42 -16.74
C ALA A 130 -1.17 -6.71 -16.19
N SER A 131 -0.95 -7.85 -16.85
CA SER A 131 -1.47 -9.15 -16.40
C SER A 131 -0.93 -9.52 -15.01
N VAL A 132 0.37 -9.32 -14.77
CA VAL A 132 0.97 -9.56 -13.44
C VAL A 132 0.36 -8.63 -12.39
N MET A 133 0.13 -7.34 -12.70
CA MET A 133 -0.51 -6.42 -11.77
C MET A 133 -1.95 -6.83 -11.42
N VAL A 134 -2.73 -7.29 -12.41
CA VAL A 134 -4.08 -7.81 -12.17
C VAL A 134 -4.05 -9.05 -11.28
N VAL A 135 -3.14 -9.99 -11.54
CA VAL A 135 -3.00 -11.21 -10.72
C VAL A 135 -2.63 -10.87 -9.28
N ILE A 136 -1.71 -9.92 -9.05
CA ILE A 136 -1.35 -9.46 -7.70
C ILE A 136 -2.58 -8.86 -7.00
N GLY A 137 -3.32 -7.97 -7.68
CA GLY A 137 -4.51 -7.34 -7.10
C GLY A 137 -5.62 -8.34 -6.77
N VAL A 138 -5.94 -9.25 -7.71
CA VAL A 138 -6.96 -10.30 -7.52
C VAL A 138 -6.53 -11.28 -6.43
N GLY A 139 -5.24 -11.66 -6.37
CA GLY A 139 -4.72 -12.56 -5.34
C GLY A 139 -4.91 -12.04 -3.91
N LEU A 140 -4.99 -10.72 -3.73
CA LEU A 140 -5.16 -10.08 -2.42
C LEU A 140 -6.60 -9.75 -2.08
N SER A 141 -7.49 -9.78 -3.07
CA SER A 141 -8.92 -9.53 -2.85
C SER A 141 -9.51 -10.47 -1.79
N ALA A 142 -9.08 -11.74 -1.77
CA ALA A 142 -9.49 -12.71 -0.76
C ALA A 142 -9.02 -12.31 0.65
N THR A 143 -7.80 -11.80 0.79
CA THR A 143 -7.29 -11.33 2.09
C THR A 143 -8.04 -10.09 2.56
N ALA A 144 -8.28 -9.13 1.66
CA ALA A 144 -9.05 -7.93 1.96
C ALA A 144 -10.50 -8.26 2.37
N ALA A 145 -11.13 -9.21 1.66
CA ALA A 145 -12.47 -9.70 2.00
C ALA A 145 -12.48 -10.38 3.38
N ASN A 146 -11.50 -11.24 3.67
CA ASN A 146 -11.41 -11.87 4.99
C ASN A 146 -11.24 -10.84 6.11
N MET A 147 -10.40 -9.82 5.93
CA MET A 147 -10.24 -8.74 6.92
C MET A 147 -11.49 -7.88 7.10
N ALA A 148 -12.34 -7.76 6.07
CA ALA A 148 -13.57 -6.98 6.13
C ALA A 148 -14.75 -7.74 6.73
N PHE A 149 -14.90 -9.02 6.37
CA PHE A 149 -16.07 -9.84 6.71
C PHE A 149 -15.86 -10.75 7.91
N MET A 150 -14.63 -11.20 8.17
CA MET A 150 -14.33 -12.12 9.24
C MET A 150 -13.86 -11.37 10.49
N GLY A 151 -14.36 -11.80 11.64
CA GLY A 151 -13.82 -11.45 12.95
C GLY A 151 -13.51 -12.71 13.76
N THR A 152 -12.92 -12.53 14.92
CA THR A 152 -12.76 -13.57 15.92
C THR A 152 -14.00 -13.61 16.80
N ASP A 153 -14.61 -14.79 16.95
CA ASP A 153 -15.66 -15.02 17.94
C ASP A 153 -15.07 -15.15 19.37
N ALA A 154 -15.95 -15.25 20.37
CA ALA A 154 -15.56 -15.43 21.77
C ALA A 154 -14.79 -16.74 22.05
N SER A 155 -14.78 -17.67 21.09
CA SER A 155 -14.04 -18.94 21.11
C SER A 155 -12.74 -18.90 20.30
N GLY A 156 -12.39 -17.75 19.70
CA GLY A 156 -11.20 -17.59 18.85
C GLY A 156 -11.32 -18.20 17.45
N ALA A 157 -12.51 -18.66 17.05
CA ALA A 157 -12.76 -19.16 15.70
C ALA A 157 -13.16 -18.00 14.77
N ALA A 158 -12.81 -18.17 13.49
CA ALA A 158 -13.12 -17.18 12.47
C ALA A 158 -14.62 -17.21 12.15
N ALA A 159 -15.35 -16.18 12.58
CA ALA A 159 -16.79 -16.05 12.40
C ALA A 159 -17.12 -14.80 11.59
N PHE A 160 -18.30 -14.80 10.96
CA PHE A 160 -18.79 -13.64 10.23
C PHE A 160 -19.08 -12.50 11.22
N ASN A 161 -18.42 -11.35 11.04
CA ASN A 161 -18.65 -10.16 11.86
C ASN A 161 -19.53 -9.16 11.10
N PRO A 162 -20.84 -9.08 11.41
CA PRO A 162 -21.75 -8.16 10.73
C PRO A 162 -21.41 -6.69 11.00
N GLN A 163 -20.87 -6.35 12.16
CA GLN A 163 -20.47 -4.98 12.51
C GLN A 163 -19.23 -4.54 11.72
N GLY A 164 -18.20 -5.38 11.65
CA GLY A 164 -16.99 -5.13 10.85
C GLY A 164 -17.31 -5.02 9.36
N THR A 165 -18.20 -5.88 8.86
CA THR A 165 -18.69 -5.82 7.48
C THR A 165 -19.36 -4.48 7.18
N LEU A 166 -20.21 -3.99 8.08
CA LEU A 166 -20.90 -2.71 7.92
C LEU A 166 -19.90 -1.54 7.90
N VAL A 167 -18.93 -1.52 8.83
CA VAL A 167 -17.88 -0.51 8.88
C VAL A 167 -17.07 -0.51 7.58
N ALA A 168 -16.66 -1.68 7.09
CA ALA A 168 -15.92 -1.81 5.84
C ALA A 168 -16.74 -1.32 4.62
N ALA A 169 -18.02 -1.68 4.55
CA ALA A 169 -18.92 -1.22 3.49
C ALA A 169 -19.11 0.30 3.51
N VAL A 170 -19.32 0.89 4.69
CA VAL A 170 -19.45 2.34 4.84
C VAL A 170 -18.15 3.06 4.47
N THR A 171 -16.99 2.52 4.88
CA THR A 171 -15.67 3.05 4.52
C THR A 171 -15.44 3.02 3.01
N LEU A 172 -15.77 1.91 2.36
CA LEU A 172 -15.65 1.76 0.91
C LEU A 172 -16.58 2.73 0.16
N LEU A 173 -17.85 2.82 0.58
CA LEU A 173 -18.82 3.75 -0.01
C LEU A 173 -18.36 5.20 0.16
N ALA A 174 -17.85 5.57 1.34
CA ALA A 174 -17.28 6.90 1.57
C ALA A 174 -16.12 7.20 0.63
N ALA A 175 -15.20 6.25 0.43
CA ALA A 175 -14.07 6.40 -0.50
C ALA A 175 -14.54 6.64 -1.94
N VAL A 176 -15.51 5.85 -2.41
CA VAL A 176 -16.09 5.99 -3.77
C VAL A 176 -16.78 7.34 -3.93
N ILE A 177 -17.61 7.75 -2.95
CA ILE A 177 -18.32 9.02 -2.99
C ILE A 177 -17.34 10.20 -2.98
N PHE A 178 -16.34 10.19 -2.10
CA PHE A 178 -15.35 11.27 -2.04
C PHE A 178 -14.48 11.33 -3.29
N SER A 179 -14.14 10.19 -3.89
CA SER A 179 -13.38 10.15 -5.14
C SER A 179 -14.12 10.79 -6.32
N GLY A 180 -15.45 10.74 -6.32
CA GLY A 180 -16.32 11.37 -7.32
C GLY A 180 -16.53 12.89 -7.13
N ARG A 181 -16.08 13.47 -6.02
CA ARG A 181 -16.25 14.90 -5.73
C ARG A 181 -15.09 15.74 -6.30
N GLY A 182 -15.38 16.99 -6.64
CA GLY A 182 -14.38 17.98 -7.05
C GLY A 182 -13.69 18.66 -5.85
N GLY A 183 -12.60 19.39 -6.14
CA GLY A 183 -11.85 20.15 -5.13
C GLY A 183 -11.02 19.28 -4.18
N ILE A 184 -10.70 19.83 -3.01
CA ILE A 184 -9.81 19.22 -2.00
C ILE A 184 -10.32 17.83 -1.56
N VAL A 185 -11.65 17.65 -1.46
CA VAL A 185 -12.29 16.39 -1.07
C VAL A 185 -11.97 15.26 -2.06
N GLY A 186 -11.97 15.57 -3.36
CA GLY A 186 -11.57 14.62 -4.41
C GLY A 186 -10.07 14.40 -4.49
N THR A 187 -9.27 15.27 -3.87
CA THR A 187 -7.82 15.09 -3.76
C THR A 187 -7.50 14.09 -2.67
N VAL A 188 -8.21 14.09 -1.51
CA VAL A 188 -7.95 13.24 -0.33
C VAL A 188 -9.00 12.15 0.01
N PRO A 189 -9.55 11.39 -0.97
CA PRO A 189 -10.73 10.56 -0.74
C PRO A 189 -10.48 9.38 0.23
N VAL A 190 -9.32 8.73 0.15
CA VAL A 190 -8.98 7.59 1.02
C VAL A 190 -8.82 8.02 2.47
N LEU A 191 -8.17 9.16 2.72
CA LEU A 191 -7.98 9.70 4.06
C LEU A 191 -9.34 10.01 4.72
N LEU A 192 -10.23 10.70 3.99
CA LEU A 192 -11.57 11.01 4.50
C LEU A 192 -12.40 9.76 4.74
N ALA A 193 -12.28 8.75 3.87
CA ALA A 193 -12.95 7.48 4.06
C ALA A 193 -12.50 6.76 5.33
N ILE A 194 -11.20 6.72 5.61
CA ILE A 194 -10.65 6.14 6.85
C ILE A 194 -11.19 6.87 8.09
N VAL A 195 -11.26 8.20 8.06
CA VAL A 195 -11.82 9.00 9.16
C VAL A 195 -13.30 8.66 9.40
N VAL A 196 -14.10 8.56 8.34
CA VAL A 196 -15.52 8.16 8.44
C VAL A 196 -15.64 6.73 8.97
N GLY A 197 -14.84 5.80 8.45
CA GLY A 197 -14.80 4.41 8.91
C GLY A 197 -14.47 4.29 10.41
N TYR A 198 -13.45 5.04 10.85
CA TYR A 198 -13.06 5.09 12.26
C TYR A 198 -14.16 5.67 13.15
N ALA A 199 -14.79 6.77 12.75
CA ALA A 199 -15.90 7.37 13.51
C ALA A 199 -17.07 6.39 13.69
N VAL A 200 -17.39 5.63 12.64
CA VAL A 200 -18.43 4.59 12.68
C VAL A 200 -18.00 3.44 13.59
N ALA A 201 -16.73 2.99 13.53
CA ALA A 201 -16.20 1.96 14.41
C ALA A 201 -16.27 2.36 15.90
N VAL A 202 -15.98 3.63 16.22
CA VAL A 202 -16.14 4.19 17.58
C VAL A 202 -17.61 4.14 18.01
N ALA A 203 -18.55 4.52 17.13
CA ALA A 203 -19.98 4.48 17.43
C ALA A 203 -20.50 3.05 17.70
N PHE A 204 -19.88 2.04 17.06
CA PHE A 204 -20.17 0.62 17.32
C PHE A 204 -19.41 0.02 18.50
N GLY A 205 -18.57 0.79 19.20
CA GLY A 205 -17.80 0.31 20.34
C GLY A 205 -16.69 -0.69 19.98
N MET A 206 -16.24 -0.68 18.71
CA MET A 206 -15.20 -1.60 18.21
C MET A 206 -13.77 -1.10 18.49
N VAL A 207 -13.62 0.08 19.09
CA VAL A 207 -12.33 0.69 19.38
C VAL A 207 -12.02 0.51 20.86
N ASP A 208 -10.91 -0.18 21.13
CA ASP A 208 -10.36 -0.25 22.47
C ASP A 208 -9.56 1.03 22.77
N PHE A 209 -9.97 1.73 23.82
CA PHE A 209 -9.30 2.94 24.30
C PHE A 209 -8.47 2.65 25.57
N ALA A 210 -8.33 1.39 25.96
CA ALA A 210 -7.45 1.00 27.05
C ALA A 210 -5.98 1.36 26.71
N PRO A 211 -5.23 1.90 27.69
CA PRO A 211 -3.84 2.33 27.50
C PRO A 211 -2.85 1.17 27.36
#